data_AF-A0A3A6PHZ6-F1
#
_entry.id   AF-A0A3A6PHZ6-F1
#
_cell.length_a   1.000
_cell.length_b   1.000
_cell.length_c   1.000
_cell.angle_alpha   90.00
_cell.angle_beta   90.00
_cell.angle_gamma   90.00
#
_symmetry.space_group_name_H-M   'P 1'
#
loop_
_entity.id
_entity.type
_entity.pdbx_description
1 polymer ?
#
loop_
_entity_poly.entity_id
_entity_poly.type
_entity_poly.pdbx_seq_one_letter_code
_entity_poly.pdbx_strand_id
1 'polypeptide(L)' 'MDTLSDELLVDTYYAAIEYKLDPEFIRMLAAEMKRRGVDLSSHKNTA' A
#
# COMPACT_ATOMS: atom_id res chain seq x y z
N MET A 1 0.62 -11.69 2.13
CA MET A 1 -0.16 -10.45 2.30
C MET A 1 -1.20 -10.57 3.39
N ASP A 2 -1.90 -11.70 3.56
CA ASP A 2 -3.07 -11.81 4.45
C ASP A 2 -2.84 -11.48 5.95
N THR A 3 -1.59 -11.36 6.40
CA THR A 3 -1.23 -10.96 7.77
C THR A 3 -0.90 -9.47 7.93
N LEU A 4 -0.75 -8.72 6.84
CA LEU A 4 -0.56 -7.26 6.89
C LEU A 4 -1.90 -6.61 7.27
N SER A 5 -1.88 -5.69 8.24
CA SER A 5 -3.02 -4.80 8.47
C SER A 5 -3.19 -3.88 7.26
N ASP A 6 -4.40 -3.34 7.10
CA ASP A 6 -4.68 -2.41 6.00
C ASP A 6 -3.84 -1.14 6.12
N GLU A 7 -3.59 -0.65 7.34
CA GLU A 7 -2.68 0.48 7.60
C GLU A 7 -1.26 0.19 7.11
N LEU A 8 -0.68 -0.95 7.50
CA LEU A 8 0.69 -1.31 7.10
C LEU A 8 0.80 -1.61 5.61
N LEU A 9 -0.27 -2.10 4.97
CA LEU A 9 -0.33 -2.30 3.53
C LEU A 9 -0.22 -0.98 2.77
N VAL A 10 -0.93 0.06 3.25
CA VAL A 10 -0.89 1.41 2.67
C VAL A 10 0.50 2.04 2.87
N ASP A 11 1.05 1.97 4.09
CA ASP A 11 2.40 2.48 4.37
C ASP A 11 3.45 1.83 3.47
N THR A 12 3.37 0.50 3.33
CA THR A 12 4.29 -0.27 2.48
C THR A 12 4.17 0.13 1.01
N TYR A 13 2.95 0.40 0.54
CA TYR A 13 2.73 0.89 -0.83
C TYR A 13 3.38 2.24 -1.09
N TYR A 14 3.21 3.21 -0.18
CA TYR A 14 3.84 4.52 -0.34
C TYR A 14 5.36 4.47 -0.21
N ALA A 15 5.87 3.71 0.76
CA ALA A 15 7.31 3.49 0.90
C ALA A 15 7.91 2.84 -0.36
N ALA A 16 7.21 1.86 -0.96
CA ALA A 16 7.67 1.21 -2.19
C ALA A 16 7.77 2.19 -3.37
N ILE A 17 6.84 3.15 -3.48
CA ILE A 17 6.90 4.23 -4.47
C ILE A 17 8.07 5.18 -4.17
N GLU A 18 8.21 5.62 -2.91
CA GLU A 18 9.26 6.56 -2.48
C GLU A 18 10.67 6.01 -2.76
N TYR A 19 10.91 4.75 -2.40
CA TYR A 19 12.18 4.07 -2.63
C TYR A 19 12.37 3.55 -4.06
N LYS A 20 11.41 3.78 -4.96
CA LYS A 20 11.44 3.33 -6.36
C LYS A 20 11.73 1.83 -6.47
N LEU A 21 11.02 1.04 -5.67
CA LEU A 21 11.14 -0.41 -5.70
C LEU A 21 10.60 -0.98 -7.01
N ASP A 22 10.75 -2.30 -7.15
CA ASP A 22 10.32 -3.02 -8.33
C ASP A 22 8.86 -2.72 -8.72
N PRO A 23 8.57 -2.36 -9.99
CA PRO A 23 7.22 -2.04 -10.43
C PRO A 23 6.21 -3.17 -10.27
N GLU A 24 6.60 -4.44 -10.39
CA GLU A 24 5.70 -5.57 -10.15
C GLU A 24 5.34 -5.70 -8.67
N PHE A 25 6.29 -5.41 -7.77
CA PHE A 25 6.01 -5.35 -6.34
C PHE A 25 4.99 -4.25 -5.99
N ILE A 26 5.16 -3.05 -6.55
CA ILE A 26 4.21 -1.94 -6.37
C ILE A 26 2.82 -2.31 -6.92
N ARG A 27 2.77 -2.97 -8.08
CA ARG A 27 1.50 -3.45 -8.67
C ARG A 27 0.82 -4.52 -7.83
N MET A 28 1.59 -5.42 -7.21
CA MET A 28 1.06 -6.43 -6.30
C MET A 28 0.40 -5.77 -5.06
N LEU A 29 1.05 -4.77 -4.47
CA LEU A 29 0.50 -3.99 -3.35
C LEU A 29 -0.81 -3.28 -3.75
N ALA A 30 -0.83 -2.63 -4.92
CA ALA A 30 -2.02 -1.98 -5.45
C ALA A 30 -3.18 -2.96 -5.71
N ALA A 31 -2.88 -4.14 -6.25
CA ALA A 31 -3.89 -5.18 -6.47
C ALA A 31 -4.46 -5.71 -5.16
N GLU A 32 -3.63 -5.87 -4.13
CA GLU A 32 -4.07 -6.32 -2.81
C GLU A 32 -4.96 -5.29 -2.11
N MET A 33 -4.61 -3.99 -2.17
CA MET A 33 -5.46 -2.93 -1.62
C MET A 33 -6.84 -2.90 -2.31
N LYS A 34 -6.85 -3.05 -3.64
CA LYS A 34 -8.10 -3.15 -4.41
C LYS A 34 -8.93 -4.38 -4.01
N ARG A 35 -8.28 -5.53 -3.78
CA ARG A 35 -8.95 -6.78 -3.35
C ARG A 35 -9.64 -6.61 -1.99
N ARG A 36 -9.02 -5.88 -1.07
CA ARG A 36 -9.53 -5.64 0.29
C ARG A 36 -10.51 -4.47 0.39
N GLY A 37 -10.59 -3.63 -0.64
CA GLY A 37 -11.37 -2.39 -0.58
C GLY A 37 -10.75 -1.33 0.33
N VAL A 38 -9.42 -1.36 0.50
CA VAL A 38 -8.69 -0.36 1.29
C VAL A 38 -8.66 0.96 0.53
N ASP A 39 -9.24 1.98 1.13
CA ASP A 39 -9.29 3.31 0.54
C ASP A 39 -8.00 4.09 0.87
N LEU A 40 -7.22 4.37 -0.18
CA LEU A 40 -6.00 5.18 -0.11
C LEU A 40 -6.27 6.61 0.37
N SER A 41 -7.51 7.11 0.26
CA SER A 41 -7.87 8.46 0.70
C SER A 41 -7.87 8.64 2.23
N SER A 42 -7.85 7.54 2.99
CA SER A 42 -7.76 7.56 4.46
C SER A 42 -6.33 7.68 4.98
N HIS A 43 -5.31 7.67 4.12
CA HIS A 43 -3.93 7.90 4.54
C HIS A 43 -3.72 9.39 4.86
N LYS A 44 -4.20 9.80 6.04
CA LYS A 44 -3.89 11.10 6.60
C LYS A 44 -2.43 11.08 7.02
N ASN A 45 -1.59 11.73 6.22
CA ASN A 45 -0.35 12.31 6.74
C ASN A 45 -0.75 13.26 7.89
N THR A 46 -0.75 12.76 9.13
CA THR A 46 -0.59 13.64 10.28
C THR A 46 0.82 14.21 10.18
N ALA A 47 0.86 15.51 9.88
CA ALA A 47 2.03 16.36 9.79
C ALA A 47 2.92 16.30 11.04
#